data_AF-A0A6N1CB14-F1
#
_entry.id   AF-A0A6N1CB14-F1
#
_cell.length_a   1.000
_cell.length_b   1.000
_cell.length_c   1.000
_cell.angle_alpha   90.00
_cell.angle_beta   90.00
_cell.angle_gamma   90.00
#
_symmetry.space_group_name_H-M   'P 1'
#
loop_
_entity.id
_entity.type
_entity.pdbx_description
1 polymer ?
#
loop_
_entity_poly.entity_id
_entity_poly.type
_entity_poly.pdbx_seq_one_letter_code
_entity_poly.pdbx_strand_id
1 'polypeptide(L)'
;MKRSAQGLGVAVVCVLVACAMLFFFATDGAVENPEDLNDTQGISSVAMYLVILIILTATSVALTGLGSVIQVFLNHQPFSLRMGLYVLTNTPLSLTSLMGALISVIYTYDTVSGVVAALLFSLSFALVLLGAPERSK
;
A
#
# COMPACT_ATOMS: atom_id res chain seq x y z
N MET A 1 -6.38 -21.46 3.53
CA MET A 1 -6.49 -20.19 4.28
C MET A 1 -5.17 -19.68 4.87
N LYS A 2 -4.38 -20.49 5.59
CA LYS A 2 -3.12 -20.02 6.24
C LYS A 2 -2.11 -19.34 5.26
N ARG A 3 -1.94 -19.86 4.04
CA ARG A 3 -1.06 -19.28 3.02
C ARG A 3 -1.53 -17.92 2.47
N SER A 4 -2.82 -17.74 2.24
CA SER A 4 -3.40 -16.49 1.71
C SER A 4 -3.31 -15.35 2.74
N ALA A 5 -3.57 -15.64 4.03
CA ALA A 5 -3.40 -14.67 5.10
C ALA A 5 -1.94 -14.26 5.32
N GLN A 6 -0.99 -15.19 5.18
CA GLN A 6 0.44 -14.88 5.22
C GLN A 6 0.88 -14.00 4.06
N GLY A 7 0.43 -14.29 2.83
CA GLY A 7 0.73 -13.46 1.65
C GLY A 7 0.23 -12.02 1.78
N LEU A 8 -0.99 -11.84 2.30
CA LEU A 8 -1.55 -10.52 2.60
C LEU A 8 -0.77 -9.77 3.69
N GLY A 9 -0.35 -10.47 4.74
CA GLY A 9 0.50 -9.87 5.78
C GLY A 9 1.82 -9.36 5.22
N VAL A 10 2.48 -10.15 4.35
CA VAL A 10 3.70 -9.73 3.66
C VAL A 10 3.43 -8.55 2.74
N ALA A 11 2.32 -8.54 1.99
CA ALA A 11 1.93 -7.43 1.13
C ALA A 11 1.80 -6.12 1.91
N VAL A 12 1.12 -6.15 3.06
CA VAL A 12 0.98 -4.99 3.96
C VAL A 12 2.36 -4.51 4.43
N VAL A 13 3.23 -5.41 4.88
CA VAL A 13 4.59 -5.05 5.31
C VAL A 13 5.38 -4.41 4.17
N CYS A 14 5.31 -4.95 2.96
CA CYS A 14 5.98 -4.38 1.79
C CYS A 14 5.52 -2.95 1.50
N VAL A 15 4.22 -2.67 1.52
CA VAL A 15 3.67 -1.31 1.29
C VAL A 15 4.11 -0.35 2.38
N LEU A 16 4.09 -0.77 3.65
CA LEU A 16 4.51 0.06 4.77
C LEU A 16 6.00 0.41 4.69
N VAL A 17 6.85 -0.57 4.38
CA VAL A 17 8.30 -0.35 4.21
C VAL A 17 8.58 0.55 3.00
N ALA A 18 7.88 0.34 1.89
CA ALA A 18 8.01 1.18 0.70
C ALA A 18 7.60 2.63 0.97
N CYS A 19 6.47 2.85 1.66
CA CYS A 19 6.04 4.17 2.11
C CYS A 19 7.05 4.83 3.06
N ALA A 20 7.59 4.09 4.01
CA ALA A 20 8.61 4.61 4.94
C ALA A 20 9.90 5.02 4.20
N MET A 21 10.37 4.20 3.25
CA MET A 21 11.54 4.50 2.42
C MET A 21 11.35 5.81 1.63
N LEU A 22 10.19 5.96 0.97
CA LEU A 22 9.88 7.20 0.25
C LEU A 22 9.78 8.38 1.21
N PHE A 23 9.20 8.18 2.41
CA PHE A 23 9.03 9.26 3.39
C PHE A 23 10.37 9.85 3.80
N PHE A 24 11.32 9.00 4.21
CA PHE A 24 12.66 9.46 4.55
C PHE A 24 13.37 10.15 3.38
N PHE A 25 13.17 9.65 2.15
CA PHE A 25 13.71 10.30 0.96
C PHE A 25 13.12 11.70 0.72
N ALA A 26 11.80 11.85 0.87
CA ALA A 26 11.14 13.13 0.65
C ALA A 26 11.47 14.18 1.74
N THR A 27 11.74 13.74 2.97
CA THR A 27 12.09 14.64 4.08
C THR A 27 13.53 15.15 4.02
N ASP A 28 14.45 14.43 3.38
CA ASP A 28 15.88 14.78 3.33
C ASP A 28 16.14 16.07 2.51
N GLY A 29 15.20 16.47 1.65
CA GLY A 29 15.30 17.67 0.80
C GLY A 29 14.37 18.82 1.18
N ALA A 30 13.61 18.72 2.28
CA ALA A 30 12.64 19.75 2.66
C ALA A 30 13.33 20.91 3.38
N VAL A 31 13.24 22.13 2.83
CA VAL A 31 13.67 23.35 3.52
C VAL A 31 12.57 23.73 4.50
N GLU A 32 12.83 23.55 5.80
CA GLU A 32 11.91 23.97 6.86
C GLU A 32 11.92 25.50 6.98
N ASN A 33 10.73 26.12 6.92
CA ASN A 33 10.54 27.52 7.28
C ASN A 33 10.03 27.60 8.73
N PRO A 34 10.90 27.91 9.73
CA PRO A 34 10.50 27.91 11.14
C PRO A 34 9.57 29.07 11.51
N GLU A 35 9.44 30.09 10.66
CA GLU A 35 8.59 31.26 10.93
C GLU A 35 7.13 31.06 10.50
N ASP A 36 6.86 30.16 9.55
CA ASP A 36 5.51 29.84 9.10
C ASP A 36 5.34 28.34 8.81
N LEU A 37 4.64 27.65 9.72
CA LEU A 37 4.35 26.20 9.61
C LEU A 37 3.39 25.86 8.48
N ASN A 38 2.69 26.85 7.92
CA ASN A 38 1.75 26.65 6.82
C ASN A 38 2.37 27.00 5.46
N ASP A 39 3.63 27.43 5.46
CA ASP A 39 4.37 27.70 4.23
C ASP A 39 4.69 26.37 3.53
N THR A 40 4.08 26.21 2.35
CA THR A 40 4.28 25.04 1.48
C THR A 40 5.13 25.38 0.26
N GLN A 41 5.66 26.61 0.19
CA GLN A 41 6.54 27.02 -0.90
C GLN A 41 7.85 26.22 -0.84
N GLY A 42 8.19 25.55 -1.94
CA GLY A 42 9.39 24.71 -2.03
C GLY A 42 9.17 23.24 -1.70
N ILE A 43 7.96 22.81 -1.32
CA ILE A 43 7.65 21.38 -1.16
C ILE A 43 7.70 20.69 -2.53
N SER A 44 8.57 19.69 -2.66
CA SER A 44 8.68 18.88 -3.87
C SER A 44 7.36 18.16 -4.18
N SER A 45 6.99 18.07 -5.46
CA SER A 45 5.80 17.32 -5.92
C SER A 45 5.76 15.88 -5.36
N VAL A 46 6.93 15.26 -5.20
CA VAL A 46 7.09 13.93 -4.61
C VAL A 46 6.51 13.86 -3.20
N ALA A 47 6.77 14.88 -2.38
CA ALA A 47 6.28 14.93 -1.00
C ALA A 47 4.75 15.07 -0.93
N MET A 48 4.13 15.85 -1.84
CA MET A 48 2.66 15.96 -1.90
C MET A 48 2.01 14.61 -2.24
N TYR A 49 2.49 13.92 -3.27
CA TYR A 49 1.98 12.60 -3.64
C TYR A 49 2.22 11.56 -2.55
N LEU A 50 3.30 11.69 -1.80
CA LEU A 50 3.63 10.81 -0.69
C LEU A 50 2.65 10.96 0.47
N VAL A 51 2.27 12.19 0.85
CA VAL A 51 1.25 12.40 1.89
C VAL A 51 -0.07 11.73 1.49
N ILE A 52 -0.48 11.90 0.23
CA ILE A 52 -1.67 11.21 -0.32
C ILE A 52 -1.48 9.68 -0.23
N LEU A 53 -0.31 9.18 -0.60
CA LEU A 53 0.02 7.75 -0.56
C LEU A 53 -0.02 7.18 0.87
N ILE A 54 0.43 7.93 1.89
CA ILE A 54 0.36 7.52 3.29
C ILE A 54 -1.10 7.40 3.73
N ILE A 55 -1.94 8.39 3.43
CA ILE A 55 -3.36 8.38 3.80
C ILE A 55 -4.07 7.19 3.13
N LEU A 56 -3.80 6.96 1.85
CA LEU A 56 -4.34 5.81 1.10
C LEU A 56 -3.81 4.47 1.64
N THR A 57 -2.54 4.42 2.01
CA THR A 57 -1.93 3.22 2.60
C THR A 57 -2.58 2.89 3.94
N ALA A 58 -2.70 3.87 4.84
CA ALA A 58 -3.29 3.69 6.16
C ALA A 58 -4.75 3.22 6.06
N THR A 59 -5.55 3.87 5.21
CA THR A 59 -6.95 3.47 4.98
C THR A 59 -7.08 2.09 4.36
N SER A 60 -6.23 1.77 3.37
CA SER A 60 -6.22 0.47 2.70
C SER A 60 -5.78 -0.67 3.62
N VAL A 61 -4.77 -0.45 4.46
CA VAL A 61 -4.29 -1.43 5.45
C VAL A 61 -5.35 -1.67 6.52
N ALA A 62 -6.02 -0.62 7.01
CA ALA A 62 -7.12 -0.77 7.95
C ALA A 62 -8.28 -1.58 7.36
N LEU A 63 -8.67 -1.29 6.12
CA LEU A 63 -9.74 -2.02 5.44
C LEU A 63 -9.36 -3.47 5.14
N THR A 64 -8.12 -3.72 4.74
CA THR A 64 -7.58 -5.06 4.50
C THR A 64 -7.52 -5.88 5.79
N GLY A 65 -7.12 -5.26 6.91
CA GLY A 65 -7.13 -5.85 8.23
C GLY A 65 -8.54 -6.24 8.67
N LEU A 66 -9.50 -5.31 8.59
CA LEU A 66 -10.91 -5.58 8.88
C LEU A 66 -11.48 -6.68 7.98
N GLY A 67 -11.22 -6.63 6.68
CA GLY A 67 -11.64 -7.64 5.72
C GLY A 67 -11.10 -9.02 6.02
N SER A 68 -9.83 -9.10 6.44
CA SER A 68 -9.19 -10.36 6.85
C SER A 68 -9.84 -10.94 8.09
N VAL A 69 -10.14 -10.11 9.09
CA VAL A 69 -10.86 -10.53 10.31
C VAL A 69 -12.26 -11.03 9.96
N ILE A 70 -13.03 -10.30 9.15
CA ILE A 70 -14.38 -10.68 8.73
C ILE A 70 -14.35 -12.01 7.94
N GLN A 71 -13.36 -12.22 7.08
CA GLN A 71 -13.21 -13.48 6.33
C GLN A 71 -12.99 -14.71 7.21
N VAL A 72 -12.39 -14.56 8.40
CA VAL A 72 -12.27 -15.65 9.37
C VAL A 72 -13.65 -16.09 9.86
N PHE A 73 -14.55 -15.14 10.12
CA PHE A 73 -15.92 -15.43 10.56
C PHE A 73 -16.82 -15.96 9.44
N LEU A 74 -16.54 -15.61 8.19
CA LEU A 74 -17.34 -16.02 7.02
C LEU A 74 -16.83 -17.31 6.35
N ASN A 75 -16.05 -18.14 7.04
CA ASN A 75 -15.44 -19.32 6.43
C ASN A 75 -16.47 -20.36 5.91
N HIS A 76 -17.71 -20.35 6.43
CA HIS A 76 -18.79 -21.28 6.03
C HIS A 76 -19.76 -20.67 4.99
N GLN A 77 -19.54 -19.42 4.58
CA GLN A 77 -20.37 -18.72 3.60
C GLN A 77 -19.98 -19.09 2.15
N PRO A 78 -20.87 -18.87 1.17
CA PRO A 78 -20.63 -19.26 -0.21
C PRO A 78 -19.41 -18.53 -0.78
N PHE A 79 -18.72 -19.20 -1.71
CA PHE A 79 -17.51 -18.71 -2.36
C PHE A 79 -17.69 -17.30 -2.96
N SER A 80 -18.85 -17.01 -3.56
CA SER A 80 -19.14 -15.70 -4.15
C SER A 80 -19.11 -14.57 -3.12
N LEU A 81 -19.59 -14.80 -1.90
CA LEU A 81 -19.62 -13.80 -0.84
C LEU A 81 -18.21 -13.57 -0.28
N ARG A 82 -17.45 -14.65 -0.09
CA ARG A 82 -16.04 -14.58 0.33
C ARG A 82 -15.16 -13.86 -0.69
N MET A 83 -15.35 -14.15 -1.98
CA MET A 83 -14.64 -13.49 -3.07
C MET A 83 -15.06 -12.02 -3.20
N GLY A 84 -16.35 -11.71 -3.13
CA GLY A 84 -16.84 -10.34 -3.17
C GLY A 84 -16.27 -9.48 -2.05
N LEU A 85 -16.28 -9.99 -0.82
CA LEU A 85 -15.66 -9.31 0.31
C LEU A 85 -14.15 -9.15 0.12
N TYR A 86 -13.46 -10.20 -0.36
CA TYR A 86 -12.02 -10.13 -0.65
C TYR A 86 -11.68 -9.02 -1.64
N VAL A 87 -12.39 -8.95 -2.75
CA VAL A 87 -12.19 -7.91 -3.76
C VAL A 87 -12.47 -6.55 -3.13
N LEU A 88 -13.61 -6.38 -2.44
CA LEU A 88 -14.00 -5.10 -1.85
C LEU A 88 -12.97 -4.57 -0.85
N THR A 89 -12.41 -5.43 0.01
CA THR A 89 -11.50 -4.98 1.08
C THR A 89 -10.05 -4.83 0.62
N ASN A 90 -9.63 -5.56 -0.43
CA ASN A 90 -8.24 -5.54 -0.90
C ASN A 90 -8.02 -4.69 -2.17
N THR A 91 -9.08 -4.29 -2.89
CA THR A 91 -8.97 -3.41 -4.07
C THR A 91 -8.30 -2.07 -3.74
N PRO A 92 -8.61 -1.41 -2.60
CA PRO A 92 -7.90 -0.17 -2.24
C PRO A 92 -6.40 -0.40 -2.04
N LEU A 93 -6.01 -1.52 -1.43
CA LEU A 93 -4.60 -1.85 -1.21
C LEU A 93 -3.88 -2.16 -2.53
N SER A 94 -4.52 -2.85 -3.46
CA SER A 94 -3.94 -3.12 -4.77
C SER A 94 -3.79 -1.84 -5.60
N LEU A 95 -4.80 -0.97 -5.62
CA LEU A 95 -4.73 0.34 -6.27
C LEU A 95 -3.65 1.23 -5.65
N THR A 96 -3.57 1.28 -4.32
CA THR A 96 -2.54 2.05 -3.61
C THR A 96 -1.15 1.52 -3.92
N SER A 97 -0.98 0.20 -3.98
CA SER A 97 0.30 -0.43 -4.33
C SER A 97 0.69 -0.10 -5.77
N LEU A 98 -0.24 -0.17 -6.72
CA LEU A 98 0.02 0.21 -8.11
C LEU A 98 0.40 1.69 -8.22
N MET A 99 -0.33 2.57 -7.53
CA MET A 99 -0.05 4.01 -7.53
C MET A 99 1.31 4.31 -6.90
N GLY A 100 1.66 3.65 -5.79
CA GLY A 100 2.97 3.78 -5.15
C GLY A 100 4.11 3.36 -6.07
N ALA A 101 3.96 2.24 -6.79
CA ALA A 101 4.94 1.80 -7.78
C ALA A 101 5.13 2.84 -8.90
N LEU A 102 4.04 3.39 -9.43
CA LEU A 102 4.10 4.43 -10.46
C LEU A 102 4.78 5.71 -9.95
N ILE A 103 4.43 6.17 -8.74
CA ILE A 103 5.04 7.35 -8.13
C ILE A 103 6.55 7.12 -7.95
N SER A 104 6.97 5.96 -7.45
CA SER A 104 8.39 5.63 -7.31
C SER A 104 9.13 5.64 -8.66
N VAL A 105 8.53 5.08 -9.70
CA VAL A 105 9.17 5.05 -11.03
C VAL A 105 9.23 6.44 -11.68
N ILE A 106 8.19 7.26 -11.53
CA ILE A 106 8.15 8.58 -12.17
C ILE A 106 9.07 9.57 -11.47
N TYR A 107 9.14 9.53 -10.14
CA TYR A 107 9.74 10.60 -9.34
C TYR A 107 11.05 10.24 -8.65
N THR A 108 11.36 8.95 -8.47
CA THR A 108 12.52 8.53 -7.67
C THR A 108 13.32 7.39 -8.31
N TYR A 109 13.12 7.11 -9.60
CA TYR A 109 13.79 6.00 -10.30
C TYR A 109 15.31 6.11 -10.37
N ASP A 110 15.85 7.33 -10.35
CA ASP A 110 17.28 7.60 -10.30
C ASP A 110 17.91 7.29 -8.94
N THR A 111 17.10 6.96 -7.93
CA THR A 111 17.56 6.66 -6.57
C THR A 111 17.35 5.21 -6.18
N VAL A 112 18.25 4.67 -5.36
CA VAL A 112 18.15 3.30 -4.86
C VAL A 112 16.87 3.11 -4.03
N SER A 113 16.51 4.10 -3.21
CA SER A 113 15.28 4.07 -2.40
C SER A 113 14.02 3.98 -3.27
N GLY A 114 13.96 4.76 -4.37
CA GLY A 114 12.84 4.71 -5.30
C GLY A 114 12.72 3.39 -6.04
N VAL A 115 13.82 2.82 -6.54
CA VAL A 115 13.81 1.51 -7.21
C VAL A 115 13.36 0.40 -6.24
N VAL A 116 13.88 0.39 -5.02
CA VAL A 116 13.49 -0.60 -4.00
C VAL A 116 12.02 -0.42 -3.60
N ALA A 117 11.55 0.81 -3.42
CA ALA A 117 10.15 1.10 -3.13
C ALA A 117 9.22 0.61 -4.26
N ALA A 118 9.58 0.87 -5.52
CA ALA A 118 8.82 0.40 -6.68
C ALA A 118 8.69 -1.13 -6.71
N LEU A 119 9.78 -1.85 -6.42
CA LEU A 119 9.77 -3.31 -6.33
C LEU A 119 8.88 -3.81 -5.19
N LEU A 120 8.94 -3.19 -4.02
CA LEU A 120 8.11 -3.56 -2.86
C LEU A 120 6.62 -3.31 -3.11
N PHE A 121 6.27 -2.17 -3.73
CA PHE A 121 4.90 -1.88 -4.14
C PHE A 121 4.40 -2.87 -5.19
N SER A 122 5.22 -3.21 -6.18
CA SER A 122 4.88 -4.21 -7.21
C SER A 122 4.70 -5.60 -6.60
N LEU A 123 5.56 -5.99 -5.65
CA LEU A 123 5.46 -7.25 -4.93
C LEU A 123 4.18 -7.32 -4.10
N SER A 124 3.84 -6.24 -3.39
CA SER A 124 2.57 -6.16 -2.66
C SER A 124 1.37 -6.35 -3.59
N PHE A 125 1.35 -5.65 -4.72
CA PHE A 125 0.29 -5.78 -5.73
C PHE A 125 0.13 -7.24 -6.18
N ALA A 126 1.24 -7.92 -6.51
CA ALA A 126 1.23 -9.32 -6.91
C ALA A 126 0.71 -10.24 -5.79
N LEU A 127 1.15 -10.02 -4.54
CA LEU A 127 0.71 -10.81 -3.38
C LEU A 127 -0.78 -10.63 -3.07
N VAL A 128 -1.32 -9.43 -3.24
CA VAL A 128 -2.77 -9.17 -3.11
C VAL A 128 -3.55 -9.90 -4.20
N LEU A 129 -3.03 -9.97 -5.44
CA LEU A 129 -3.71 -10.76 -6.49
C LEU A 129 -3.65 -12.27 -6.23
N LEU A 130 -2.51 -12.76 -5.75
CA LEU A 130 -2.31 -14.18 -5.45
C LEU A 130 -3.02 -14.64 -4.16
N GLY A 131 -3.37 -13.70 -3.28
CA GLY A 131 -4.03 -13.99 -2.00
C GLY A 131 -5.53 -14.32 -2.13
N ALA A 132 -6.10 -14.26 -3.33
CA ALA A 132 -7.52 -14.49 -3.58
C ALA A 132 -7.99 -15.87 -3.05
N PRO A 133 -9.23 -15.96 -2.51
CA PRO A 133 -9.75 -17.22 -1.97
C PRO A 133 -9.85 -18.28 -3.08
N GLU A 134 -9.37 -19.49 -2.79
CA GLU A 134 -9.49 -20.63 -3.70
C GLU A 134 -10.93 -21.15 -3.71
N ARG A 135 -11.42 -21.52 -4.91
CA ARG A 135 -12.70 -22.21 -5.05
C ARG A 135 -12.52 -23.63 -4.50
N SER A 136 -13.15 -23.93 -3.36
CA SER A 136 -13.23 -25.32 -2.89
C SER A 136 -13.92 -26.14 -3.99
N LYS A 137 -13.25 -27.19 -4.46
CA LYS A 137 -13.85 -28.21 -5.32
C LYS A 137 -14.91 -28.99 -4.54
#